data_AF-P26586-F1
#
_entry.id   AF-P26586-F1
#
_cell.length_a   1.000
_cell.length_b   1.000
_cell.length_c   1.000
_cell.angle_alpha   90.00
_cell.angle_beta   90.00
_cell.angle_gamma   90.00
#
_symmetry.space_group_name_H-M   'P 1'
#
loop_
_entity.id
_entity.type
_entity.pdbx_description
1 polymer ?
#
loop_
_entity_poly.entity_id
_entity_poly.type
_entity_poly.pdbx_seq_one_letter_code
_entity_poly.pdbx_strand_id
1 'polypeptide(L)'
;MATELKKGPLPTDIEETVITIMREEGVRYITAKILRMRLESKYQMEFGPHKAAIDDIVARAMQRPEFKKQLELALKEKDASKSSGGKGSKRARSAGAEAPSKTKKEMTEKPKKPADYPKPAVSSYLLFVADQREELKAKNPGMQNTAILQTLGKMWSDASDDVKEHYRKKAEEDKARFRREVDEYKRQGGKEYGRGGKIKKDSNAPKRAMTSFMFFSSDFRSKHSDLSIVEMSKAAGAAWKELGPEERKVYEEMAEKDKERYKREMAALPK
;
A
#
# COMPACT_ATOMS: atom_id res chain seq x y z
N MET A 1 -15.63 -27.33 -5.00
CA MET A 1 -17.09 -27.15 -5.05
C MET A 1 -17.41 -25.73 -4.63
N ALA A 2 -17.59 -24.80 -5.57
CA ALA A 2 -18.07 -23.46 -5.23
C ALA A 2 -19.57 -23.59 -4.99
N THR A 3 -20.00 -23.60 -3.72
CA THR A 3 -21.42 -23.62 -3.37
C THR A 3 -22.02 -22.33 -3.92
N GLU A 4 -22.85 -22.42 -4.95
CA GLU A 4 -23.55 -21.25 -5.47
C GLU A 4 -24.47 -20.70 -4.38
N LEU A 5 -24.10 -19.53 -3.85
CA LEU A 5 -24.86 -18.82 -2.84
C LEU A 5 -26.06 -18.15 -3.52
N LYS A 6 -27.25 -18.33 -2.96
CA LYS A 6 -28.48 -17.79 -3.57
C LYS A 6 -28.62 -16.29 -3.26
N LYS A 7 -29.17 -15.54 -4.21
CA LYS A 7 -29.60 -14.15 -3.99
C LYS A 7 -31.03 -14.16 -3.44
N GLY A 8 -31.26 -13.45 -2.35
CA GLY A 8 -32.57 -13.39 -1.71
C GLY A 8 -32.75 -12.11 -0.89
N PRO A 9 -33.94 -11.86 -0.33
CA PRO A 9 -34.21 -10.69 0.49
C PRO A 9 -33.41 -10.73 1.81
N LEU A 10 -33.18 -9.56 2.42
CA LEU A 10 -32.51 -9.49 3.72
C LEU A 10 -33.30 -10.31 4.77
N PRO A 11 -32.64 -11.24 5.48
CA PRO A 11 -33.27 -11.96 6.59
C PRO A 11 -33.75 -10.99 7.68
N THR A 12 -34.88 -11.26 8.32
CA THR A 12 -35.43 -10.37 9.35
C THR A 12 -34.59 -10.35 10.63
N ASP A 13 -33.86 -11.43 10.92
CA ASP A 13 -32.95 -11.57 12.06
C ASP A 13 -31.51 -11.07 11.75
N ILE A 14 -31.31 -10.39 10.62
CA ILE A 14 -29.98 -9.96 10.17
C ILE A 14 -29.32 -8.99 11.17
N GLU A 15 -30.10 -8.08 11.77
CA GLU A 15 -29.59 -7.09 12.71
C GLU A 15 -29.07 -7.76 14.00
N GLU A 16 -29.83 -8.69 14.57
CA GLU A 16 -29.41 -9.47 15.74
C GLU A 16 -28.19 -10.34 15.43
N THR A 17 -28.14 -10.92 14.23
CA THR A 17 -27.00 -11.72 13.77
C THR A 17 -25.73 -10.88 13.64
N VAL A 18 -25.82 -9.70 13.04
CA VAL A 18 -24.69 -8.77 12.92
C VAL A 18 -24.17 -8.40 14.31
N ILE A 19 -25.07 -8.11 15.25
CA ILE A 19 -24.70 -7.77 16.64
C ILE A 19 -24.03 -8.96 17.34
N THR A 20 -24.53 -10.17 17.12
CA THR A 20 -23.95 -11.40 17.68
C THR A 20 -22.55 -11.64 17.14
N ILE A 21 -22.35 -11.52 15.82
CA ILE A 21 -21.03 -11.64 15.19
C ILE A 21 -20.07 -10.55 15.71
N MET A 22 -20.56 -9.31 15.89
CA MET A 22 -19.76 -8.22 16.47
C MET A 22 -19.33 -8.50 17.91
N ARG A 23 -20.16 -9.20 18.69
CA ARG A 23 -19.82 -9.61 20.06
C ARG A 23 -18.80 -10.74 20.08
N GLU A 24 -18.94 -11.73 19.19
CA GLU A 24 -18.02 -12.88 19.10
C GLU A 24 -16.64 -12.52 18.57
N GLU A 25 -16.57 -11.79 17.44
CA GLU A 25 -15.29 -11.41 16.81
C GLU A 25 -14.62 -10.23 17.53
N GLY A 26 -15.42 -9.44 18.26
CA GLY A 26 -15.01 -8.20 18.86
C GLY A 26 -14.87 -7.07 17.83
N VAL A 27 -15.32 -5.88 18.22
CA VAL A 27 -15.38 -4.68 17.36
C VAL A 27 -14.01 -4.27 16.80
N ARG A 28 -12.92 -4.64 17.47
CA ARG A 28 -11.56 -4.31 17.05
C ARG A 28 -11.09 -5.11 15.83
N TYR A 29 -11.57 -6.34 15.69
CA TYR A 29 -11.12 -7.28 14.66
C TYR A 29 -12.15 -7.49 13.56
N ILE A 30 -13.41 -7.12 13.81
CA ILE A 30 -14.44 -7.24 12.81
C ILE A 30 -14.13 -6.34 11.60
N THR A 31 -14.08 -6.98 10.43
CA THR A 31 -13.94 -6.30 9.14
C THR A 31 -15.16 -6.63 8.29
N ALA A 32 -15.47 -5.78 7.30
CA ALA A 32 -16.55 -6.05 6.35
C ALA A 32 -16.42 -7.43 5.67
N LYS A 33 -15.18 -7.90 5.46
CA LYS A 33 -14.91 -9.23 4.91
C LYS A 33 -15.31 -10.35 5.89
N ILE A 34 -14.91 -10.24 7.16
CA ILE A 34 -15.24 -11.24 8.20
C ILE A 34 -16.76 -11.29 8.41
N LEU A 35 -17.40 -10.13 8.55
CA LEU A 35 -18.85 -10.05 8.70
C LEU A 35 -19.57 -10.69 7.51
N ARG A 36 -19.19 -10.31 6.28
CA ARG A 36 -19.74 -10.93 5.08
C ARG A 36 -19.59 -12.45 5.10
N MET A 37 -18.38 -12.97 5.37
CA MET A 37 -18.15 -14.42 5.39
C MET A 37 -19.02 -15.14 6.43
N ARG A 38 -19.18 -14.56 7.64
CA ARG A 38 -20.02 -15.12 8.70
C ARG A 38 -21.51 -15.10 8.31
N LEU A 39 -21.98 -14.01 7.70
CA LEU A 39 -23.35 -13.90 7.23
C LEU A 39 -23.64 -14.87 6.08
N GLU A 40 -22.75 -14.93 5.08
CA GLU A 40 -22.85 -15.88 3.96
C GLU A 40 -22.82 -17.33 4.46
N SER A 41 -22.03 -17.62 5.49
CA SER A 41 -22.01 -18.94 6.13
C SER A 41 -23.32 -19.27 6.87
N LYS A 42 -23.95 -18.29 7.53
CA LYS A 42 -25.19 -18.52 8.30
C LYS A 42 -26.41 -18.69 7.38
N TYR A 43 -26.54 -17.82 6.38
CA TYR A 43 -27.73 -17.76 5.52
C TYR A 43 -27.57 -18.46 4.17
N GLN A 44 -26.36 -18.91 3.82
CA GLN A 44 -26.04 -19.48 2.50
C GLN A 44 -26.49 -18.58 1.34
N MET A 45 -26.41 -17.27 1.56
CA MET A 45 -26.89 -16.23 0.65
C MET A 45 -25.79 -15.24 0.35
N GLU A 46 -25.78 -14.64 -0.86
CA GLU A 46 -24.87 -13.54 -1.17
C GLU A 46 -25.38 -12.22 -0.59
N PHE A 47 -24.51 -11.54 0.17
CA PHE A 47 -24.81 -10.23 0.74
C PHE A 47 -24.27 -9.04 -0.08
N GLY A 48 -23.73 -9.30 -1.29
CA GLY A 48 -23.20 -8.28 -2.18
C GLY A 48 -24.18 -7.12 -2.45
N PRO A 49 -25.42 -7.39 -2.91
CA PRO A 49 -26.44 -6.36 -3.15
C PRO A 49 -26.88 -5.63 -1.87
N HIS A 50 -26.81 -6.31 -0.73
CA HIS A 50 -27.27 -5.82 0.57
C HIS A 50 -26.17 -5.13 1.38
N LYS A 51 -25.00 -4.89 0.78
CA LYS A 51 -23.85 -4.31 1.46
C LYS A 51 -24.18 -2.98 2.15
N ALA A 52 -24.88 -2.08 1.47
CA ALA A 52 -25.25 -0.79 2.04
C ALA A 52 -26.16 -0.95 3.28
N ALA A 53 -27.17 -1.83 3.20
CA ALA A 53 -28.04 -2.13 4.33
C ALA A 53 -27.28 -2.74 5.51
N ILE A 54 -26.32 -3.64 5.26
CA ILE A 54 -25.46 -4.19 6.30
C ILE A 54 -24.57 -3.10 6.91
N ASP A 55 -23.97 -2.23 6.10
CA ASP A 55 -23.14 -1.13 6.57
C ASP A 55 -23.94 -0.19 7.49
N ASP A 56 -25.21 0.09 7.16
CA ASP A 56 -26.13 0.87 8.01
C ASP A 56 -26.49 0.14 9.31
N ILE A 57 -26.74 -1.18 9.26
CA ILE A 57 -26.95 -2.01 10.46
C ILE A 57 -25.72 -2.00 11.36
N VAL A 58 -24.53 -2.16 10.78
CA VAL A 58 -23.26 -2.10 11.53
C VAL A 58 -23.08 -0.73 12.15
N ALA A 59 -23.38 0.35 11.42
CA ALA A 59 -23.30 1.71 11.95
C ALA A 59 -24.25 1.92 13.13
N ARG A 60 -25.49 1.41 13.06
CA ARG A 60 -26.45 1.44 14.19
C ARG A 60 -25.98 0.58 15.36
N ALA A 61 -25.51 -0.64 15.10
CA ALA A 61 -24.97 -1.53 16.13
C ALA A 61 -23.78 -0.85 16.87
N MET A 62 -22.85 -0.23 16.14
CA MET A 62 -21.70 0.50 16.69
C MET A 62 -22.09 1.66 17.63
N GLN A 63 -23.33 2.16 17.57
CA GLN A 63 -23.79 3.18 18.51
C GLN A 63 -24.10 2.64 19.91
N ARG A 64 -24.23 1.31 20.06
CA ARG A 64 -24.51 0.65 21.34
C ARG A 64 -23.39 0.90 22.36
N PRO A 65 -23.72 1.16 23.63
CA PRO A 65 -22.72 1.45 24.67
C PRO A 65 -21.66 0.36 24.82
N GLU A 66 -22.04 -0.91 24.65
CA GLU A 66 -21.13 -2.06 24.75
C GLU A 66 -19.96 -1.95 23.75
N PHE A 67 -20.24 -1.61 22.49
CA PHE A 67 -19.24 -1.54 21.44
C PHE A 67 -18.42 -0.24 21.50
N LYS A 68 -19.06 0.88 21.87
CA LYS A 68 -18.36 2.14 22.15
C LYS A 68 -17.33 1.97 23.26
N LYS A 69 -17.71 1.33 24.37
CA LYS A 69 -16.82 1.08 25.51
C LYS A 69 -15.64 0.17 25.12
N GLN A 70 -15.88 -0.86 24.30
CA GLN A 70 -14.81 -1.72 23.78
C GLN A 70 -13.80 -0.96 22.91
N LEU A 71 -14.27 -0.05 22.07
CA LEU A 71 -13.42 0.82 21.24
C LEU A 71 -12.62 1.81 22.08
N GLU A 72 -13.25 2.42 23.08
CA GLU A 72 -12.58 3.37 23.97
C GLU A 72 -11.48 2.69 24.79
N LEU A 73 -11.76 1.51 25.34
CA LEU A 73 -10.77 0.71 26.07
C LEU A 73 -9.59 0.32 25.16
N ALA A 74 -9.86 0.04 23.88
CA ALA A 74 -8.82 -0.21 22.87
C ALA A 74 -7.91 0.98 22.61
N LEU A 75 -8.48 2.19 22.62
CA LEU A 75 -7.72 3.42 22.43
C LEU A 75 -6.87 3.72 23.66
N LYS A 76 -7.43 3.56 24.87
CA LYS A 76 -6.70 3.70 26.13
C LYS A 76 -5.52 2.74 26.23
N GLU A 77 -5.70 1.47 25.87
CA GLU A 77 -4.60 0.48 25.83
C GLU A 77 -3.50 0.87 24.83
N LYS A 78 -3.87 1.41 23.66
CA LYS A 78 -2.90 1.89 22.67
C LYS A 78 -2.12 3.11 23.15
N ASP A 79 -2.76 4.01 23.87
CA ASP A 79 -2.10 5.20 24.42
C ASP A 79 -1.20 4.82 25.60
N ALA A 80 -1.59 3.85 26.44
CA ALA A 80 -0.72 3.25 27.45
C ALA A 80 0.49 2.53 26.83
N SER A 81 0.28 1.74 25.77
CA SER A 81 1.35 1.08 25.01
C SER A 81 2.31 2.05 24.34
N LYS A 82 1.87 3.28 24.02
CA LYS A 82 2.71 4.30 23.41
C LYS A 82 3.62 5.03 24.39
N SER A 83 3.40 4.95 25.71
CA SER A 83 4.34 5.54 26.66
C SER A 83 5.71 4.83 26.64
N SER A 84 5.76 3.57 26.17
CA SER A 84 7.00 2.83 25.94
C SER A 84 7.26 2.57 24.45
N GLY A 85 7.38 3.62 23.62
CA GLY A 85 7.94 3.44 22.28
C GLY A 85 7.59 4.51 21.24
N GLY A 86 8.49 5.49 21.11
CA GLY A 86 8.94 6.04 19.82
C GLY A 86 7.90 6.55 18.81
N LYS A 87 7.79 7.89 18.72
CA LYS A 87 7.47 8.73 17.55
C LYS A 87 6.88 8.01 16.31
N GLY A 88 5.62 7.58 16.42
CA GLY A 88 4.79 7.23 15.27
C GLY A 88 3.84 8.38 14.93
N SER A 89 4.28 9.26 14.01
CA SER A 89 3.50 10.38 13.45
C SER A 89 2.15 9.87 12.91
N LYS A 90 1.08 10.13 13.67
CA LYS A 90 -0.31 9.88 13.25
C LYS A 90 -0.64 10.95 12.19
N ARG A 91 -0.68 10.54 10.92
CA ARG A 91 -1.30 11.32 9.84
C ARG A 91 -2.73 11.68 10.24
N ALA A 92 -2.94 12.95 10.57
CA ALA A 92 -4.26 13.53 10.74
C ALA A 92 -5.04 13.37 9.43
N ARG A 93 -6.21 12.73 9.52
CA ARG A 93 -7.21 12.68 8.47
C ARG A 93 -7.90 14.05 8.46
N SER A 94 -7.51 14.90 7.52
CA SER A 94 -8.30 16.10 7.20
C SER A 94 -9.57 15.66 6.50
N ALA A 95 -10.70 15.88 7.16
CA ALA A 95 -12.04 15.72 6.64
C ALA A 95 -12.39 16.88 5.69
N GLY A 96 -13.21 16.57 4.68
CA GLY A 96 -14.14 17.52 4.05
C GLY A 96 -13.57 18.49 3.02
N ALA A 97 -13.74 18.16 1.75
CA ALA A 97 -14.21 19.08 0.70
C ALA A 97 -14.47 18.26 -0.57
N GLU A 98 -15.75 17.98 -0.82
CA GLU A 98 -16.25 17.40 -2.07
C GLU A 98 -15.91 18.32 -3.25
N ALA A 99 -15.28 17.78 -4.29
CA ALA A 99 -15.27 18.36 -5.63
C ALA A 99 -15.14 17.22 -6.66
N PRO A 100 -15.81 17.32 -7.82
CA PRO A 100 -16.28 16.16 -8.54
C PRO A 100 -15.17 15.47 -9.34
N SER A 101 -15.14 14.15 -9.16
CA SER A 101 -14.47 13.17 -10.01
C SER A 101 -14.89 13.33 -11.47
N LYS A 102 -13.94 13.62 -12.38
CA LYS A 102 -13.98 13.26 -13.81
C LYS A 102 -12.64 13.58 -14.47
N THR A 103 -11.74 12.60 -14.46
CA THR A 103 -10.90 12.26 -15.62
C THR A 103 -10.22 10.94 -15.30
N LYS A 104 -10.74 9.87 -15.93
CA LYS A 104 -10.09 8.55 -16.01
C LYS A 104 -8.67 8.75 -16.52
N LYS A 105 -7.69 8.85 -15.63
CA LYS A 105 -6.29 8.58 -15.98
C LYS A 105 -6.25 7.09 -16.28
N GLU A 106 -6.15 6.75 -17.58
CA GLU A 106 -5.75 5.44 -18.04
C GLU A 106 -4.61 4.96 -17.15
N MET A 107 -4.92 3.95 -16.34
CA MET A 107 -3.91 3.20 -15.61
C MET A 107 -3.01 2.60 -16.67
N THR A 108 -1.83 3.17 -16.87
CA THR A 108 -0.75 2.47 -17.54
C THR A 108 -0.48 1.23 -16.70
N GLU A 109 -1.05 0.10 -17.14
CA GLU A 109 -0.88 -1.17 -16.46
C GLU A 109 0.62 -1.43 -16.38
N LYS A 110 1.15 -1.43 -15.15
CA LYS A 110 2.52 -1.87 -14.91
C LYS A 110 2.61 -3.26 -15.54
N PRO A 111 3.62 -3.54 -16.38
CA PRO A 111 3.77 -4.85 -16.98
C PRO A 111 3.69 -5.88 -15.86
N LYS A 112 2.69 -6.75 -15.93
CA LYS A 112 2.50 -7.81 -14.95
C LYS A 112 3.60 -8.84 -15.21
N LYS A 113 4.19 -9.36 -14.13
CA LYS A 113 5.13 -10.50 -14.25
C LYS A 113 4.43 -11.61 -15.05
N PRO A 114 5.07 -12.20 -16.08
CA PRO A 114 4.56 -13.40 -16.72
C PRO A 114 4.30 -14.47 -15.65
N ALA A 115 3.20 -15.22 -15.79
CA ALA A 115 2.83 -16.24 -14.80
C ALA A 115 3.95 -17.29 -14.60
N ASP A 116 4.67 -17.57 -15.68
CA ASP A 116 5.76 -18.54 -15.76
C ASP A 116 7.15 -17.94 -15.48
N TYR A 117 7.24 -16.67 -15.11
CA TYR A 117 8.54 -16.05 -14.81
C TYR A 117 9.10 -16.61 -13.48
N PRO A 118 10.39 -17.03 -13.44
CA PRO A 118 11.02 -17.54 -12.23
C PRO A 118 10.85 -16.65 -11.00
N LYS A 119 10.64 -17.26 -9.83
CA LYS A 119 10.50 -16.50 -8.58
C LYS A 119 11.84 -15.84 -8.24
N PRO A 120 11.83 -14.58 -7.75
CA PRO A 120 13.07 -13.86 -7.44
C PRO A 120 13.96 -14.61 -6.45
N ALA A 121 15.24 -14.29 -6.47
CA ALA A 121 16.12 -14.69 -5.38
C ALA A 121 15.63 -14.13 -4.03
N VAL A 122 15.63 -14.97 -3.00
CA VAL A 122 15.27 -14.66 -1.63
C VAL A 122 16.52 -14.12 -0.91
N SER A 123 16.38 -12.96 -0.27
CA SER A 123 17.45 -12.35 0.52
C SER A 123 17.69 -13.11 1.83
N SER A 124 18.89 -13.01 2.40
CA SER A 124 19.27 -13.66 3.67
C SER A 124 18.29 -13.35 4.80
N TYR A 125 17.87 -12.11 4.94
CA TYR A 125 16.86 -11.71 5.92
C TYR A 125 15.52 -12.42 5.70
N LEU A 126 15.09 -12.58 4.45
CA LEU A 126 13.80 -13.23 4.14
C LEU A 126 13.85 -14.74 4.41
N LEU A 127 15.00 -15.38 4.22
CA LEU A 127 15.22 -16.77 4.61
C LEU A 127 15.16 -16.93 6.13
N PHE A 128 15.83 -16.05 6.88
CA PHE A 128 15.76 -16.01 8.34
C PHE A 128 14.33 -15.80 8.83
N VAL A 129 13.62 -14.83 8.26
CA VAL A 129 12.21 -14.57 8.59
C VAL A 129 11.34 -15.78 8.27
N ALA A 130 11.58 -16.50 7.18
CA ALA A 130 10.79 -17.69 6.85
C ALA A 130 10.95 -18.79 7.91
N ASP A 131 12.20 -19.10 8.29
CA ASP A 131 12.50 -20.15 9.28
C ASP A 131 11.97 -19.77 10.67
N GLN A 132 12.20 -18.52 11.11
CA GLN A 132 11.84 -18.06 12.46
C GLN A 132 10.37 -17.64 12.61
N ARG A 133 9.70 -17.27 11.51
CA ARG A 133 8.26 -16.94 11.56
C ARG A 133 7.43 -18.15 11.96
N GLU A 134 7.73 -19.33 11.42
CA GLU A 134 6.99 -20.54 11.78
C GLU A 134 7.18 -20.87 13.27
N GLU A 135 8.40 -20.71 13.79
CA GLU A 135 8.69 -20.90 15.21
C GLU A 135 7.95 -19.88 16.10
N LEU A 136 7.99 -18.60 15.75
CA LEU A 136 7.28 -17.56 16.51
C LEU A 136 5.77 -17.69 16.43
N LYS A 137 5.24 -18.12 15.27
CA LYS A 137 3.81 -18.35 15.08
C LYS A 137 3.35 -19.60 15.83
N ALA A 138 4.17 -20.65 15.91
CA ALA A 138 3.87 -21.83 16.72
C ALA A 138 3.85 -21.49 18.21
N LYS A 139 4.81 -20.67 18.68
CA LYS A 139 4.84 -20.18 20.07
C LYS A 139 3.74 -19.15 20.36
N ASN A 140 3.30 -18.38 19.37
CA ASN A 140 2.33 -17.30 19.52
C ASN A 140 1.28 -17.31 18.39
N PRO A 141 0.38 -18.31 18.34
CA PRO A 141 -0.57 -18.47 17.22
C PRO A 141 -1.56 -17.31 17.08
N GLY A 142 -1.80 -16.54 18.15
CA GLY A 142 -2.69 -15.36 18.14
C GLY A 142 -1.99 -14.03 17.82
N MET A 143 -0.66 -14.01 17.70
CA MET A 143 0.08 -12.76 17.47
C MET A 143 -0.11 -12.27 16.03
N GLN A 144 -0.36 -10.97 15.87
CA GLN A 144 -0.48 -10.34 14.56
C GLN A 144 0.84 -10.47 13.79
N ASN A 145 0.77 -10.86 12.50
CA ASN A 145 1.95 -11.00 11.64
C ASN A 145 2.85 -9.76 11.67
N THR A 146 2.28 -8.55 11.77
CA THR A 146 3.05 -7.30 11.88
C THR A 146 3.94 -7.26 13.13
N ALA A 147 3.43 -7.72 14.27
CA ALA A 147 4.20 -7.80 15.51
C ALA A 147 5.28 -8.89 15.41
N ILE A 148 4.95 -10.05 14.82
CA ILE A 148 5.92 -11.12 14.55
C ILE A 148 7.08 -10.59 13.68
N LEU A 149 6.78 -9.90 12.58
CA LEU A 149 7.78 -9.32 11.69
C LEU A 149 8.63 -8.24 12.38
N GLN A 150 8.06 -7.47 13.30
CA GLN A 150 8.82 -6.49 14.10
C GLN A 150 9.80 -7.20 15.04
N THR A 151 9.37 -8.26 15.72
CA THR A 151 10.24 -9.06 16.59
C THR A 151 11.36 -9.71 15.78
N LEU A 152 11.05 -10.30 14.61
CA LEU A 152 12.05 -10.88 13.71
C LEU A 152 13.06 -9.86 13.20
N GLY A 153 12.60 -8.64 12.89
CA GLY A 153 13.49 -7.55 12.48
C GLY A 153 14.51 -7.21 13.58
N LYS A 154 14.07 -7.15 14.84
CA LYS A 154 14.96 -6.93 15.99
C LYS A 154 15.92 -8.11 16.18
N MET A 155 15.41 -9.34 16.17
CA MET A 155 16.24 -10.55 16.28
C MET A 155 17.30 -10.62 15.18
N TRP A 156 16.99 -10.20 13.94
CA TRP A 156 17.97 -10.14 12.87
C TRP A 156 19.03 -9.05 13.08
N SER A 157 18.63 -7.88 13.60
CA SER A 157 19.59 -6.83 13.96
C SER A 157 20.58 -7.34 15.02
N ASP A 158 20.06 -8.01 16.05
CA ASP A 158 20.83 -8.54 17.19
C ASP A 158 21.50 -9.90 16.91
N ALA A 159 21.17 -10.56 15.79
CA ALA A 159 21.77 -11.84 15.41
C ALA A 159 23.28 -11.70 15.23
N SER A 160 24.00 -12.74 15.64
CA SER A 160 25.45 -12.84 15.46
C SER A 160 25.82 -12.90 13.97
N ASP A 161 27.07 -12.54 13.68
CA ASP A 161 27.58 -12.58 12.30
C ASP A 161 27.59 -14.00 11.73
N ASP A 162 27.79 -15.03 12.55
CA ASP A 162 27.71 -16.45 12.14
C ASP A 162 26.31 -16.82 11.63
N VAL A 163 25.26 -16.43 12.38
CA VAL A 163 23.87 -16.64 11.94
C VAL A 163 23.61 -15.86 10.65
N LYS A 164 24.03 -14.60 10.58
CA LYS A 164 23.87 -13.78 9.37
C LYS A 164 24.60 -14.40 8.18
N GLU A 165 25.77 -14.99 8.39
CA GLU A 165 26.59 -15.61 7.36
C GLU A 165 25.97 -16.90 6.83
N HIS A 166 25.42 -17.76 7.72
CA HIS A 166 24.63 -18.93 7.32
C HIS A 166 23.51 -18.56 6.35
N TYR A 167 22.75 -17.50 6.65
CA TYR A 167 21.68 -17.03 5.77
C TYR A 167 22.17 -16.27 4.54
N ARG A 168 23.35 -15.61 4.59
CA ARG A 168 24.00 -15.03 3.40
C ARG A 168 24.39 -16.12 2.42
N LYS A 169 24.99 -17.21 2.88
CA LYS A 169 25.34 -18.37 2.04
C LYS A 169 24.10 -18.98 1.39
N LYS A 170 23.04 -19.25 2.17
CA LYS A 170 21.75 -19.70 1.60
C LYS A 170 21.19 -18.71 0.56
N ALA A 171 21.29 -17.41 0.80
CA ALA A 171 20.83 -16.39 -0.15
C ALA A 171 21.68 -16.34 -1.43
N GLU A 172 22.97 -16.64 -1.34
CA GLU A 172 23.84 -16.77 -2.49
C GLU A 172 23.50 -18.00 -3.34
N GLU A 173 23.25 -19.15 -2.70
CA GLU A 173 22.76 -20.36 -3.37
C GLU A 173 21.41 -20.11 -4.07
N ASP A 174 20.52 -19.38 -3.40
CA ASP A 174 19.22 -18.98 -3.92
C ASP A 174 19.36 -18.01 -5.12
N LYS A 175 20.32 -17.08 -5.05
CA LYS A 175 20.71 -16.22 -6.18
C LYS A 175 21.24 -17.03 -7.36
N ALA A 176 22.03 -18.07 -7.10
CA ALA A 176 22.52 -18.99 -8.13
C ALA A 176 21.39 -19.83 -8.74
N ARG A 177 20.41 -20.28 -7.93
CA ARG A 177 19.17 -20.92 -8.42
C ARG A 177 18.41 -19.97 -9.34
N PHE A 178 18.11 -18.76 -8.89
CA PHE A 178 17.36 -17.78 -9.68
C PHE A 178 18.08 -17.43 -10.99
N ARG A 179 19.41 -17.30 -10.97
CA ARG A 179 20.19 -17.06 -12.19
C ARG A 179 20.04 -18.21 -13.20
N ARG A 180 20.09 -19.46 -12.74
CA ARG A 180 19.87 -20.65 -13.59
C ARG A 180 18.46 -20.71 -14.15
N GLU A 181 17.45 -20.49 -13.31
CA GLU A 181 16.04 -20.49 -13.73
C GLU A 181 15.75 -19.37 -14.74
N VAL A 182 16.29 -18.17 -14.54
CA VAL A 182 16.14 -17.05 -15.49
C VAL A 182 16.85 -17.32 -16.81
N ASP A 183 18.04 -17.92 -16.78
CA ASP A 183 18.76 -18.29 -18.00
C ASP A 183 17.99 -19.35 -18.79
N GLU A 184 17.47 -20.36 -18.10
CA GLU A 184 16.61 -21.39 -18.71
C GLU A 184 15.32 -20.80 -19.28
N TYR A 185 14.65 -19.92 -18.52
CA TYR A 185 13.47 -19.20 -18.98
C TYR A 185 13.77 -18.37 -20.24
N LYS A 186 14.94 -17.72 -20.32
CA LYS A 186 15.38 -16.98 -21.51
C LYS A 186 15.62 -17.91 -22.71
N ARG A 187 16.22 -19.09 -22.50
CA ARG A 187 16.43 -20.10 -23.56
C ARG A 187 15.12 -20.64 -24.12
N GLN A 188 14.09 -20.75 -23.28
CA GLN A 188 12.74 -21.14 -23.69
C GLN A 188 11.94 -19.99 -24.38
N GLY A 189 12.60 -18.88 -24.71
CA GLY A 189 12.00 -17.72 -25.39
C GLY A 189 11.36 -16.70 -24.45
N GLY A 190 11.47 -16.90 -23.13
CA GLY A 190 10.98 -15.98 -22.12
C GLY A 190 11.74 -14.65 -22.12
N LYS A 191 11.01 -13.53 -22.06
CA LYS A 191 11.62 -12.19 -21.93
C LYS A 191 11.89 -11.85 -20.47
N GLU A 192 13.07 -11.30 -20.19
CA GLU A 192 13.42 -10.88 -18.83
C GLU A 192 12.43 -9.86 -18.27
N TYR A 193 11.77 -10.22 -17.17
CA TYR A 193 10.87 -9.33 -16.49
C TYR A 193 11.66 -8.37 -15.59
N GLY A 194 11.87 -7.14 -16.06
CA GLY A 194 12.32 -6.05 -15.20
C GLY A 194 11.24 -5.70 -14.18
N ARG A 195 11.48 -5.95 -12.89
CA ARG A 195 10.57 -5.65 -11.76
C ARG A 195 10.25 -4.16 -11.58
N GLY A 196 9.72 -3.45 -12.56
CA GLY A 196 9.44 -2.00 -12.47
C GLY A 196 10.63 -1.16 -11.96
N GLY A 197 11.82 -1.75 -11.90
CA GLY A 197 13.05 -1.10 -11.51
C GLY A 197 13.32 -0.13 -12.63
N LYS A 198 13.37 1.16 -12.27
CA LYS A 198 13.70 2.32 -13.12
C LYS A 198 14.05 1.80 -14.51
N ILE A 199 13.11 1.86 -15.46
CA ILE A 199 13.41 1.61 -16.88
C ILE A 199 14.80 2.18 -17.06
N LYS A 200 15.79 1.33 -17.42
CA LYS A 200 17.17 1.78 -17.62
C LYS A 200 17.12 2.72 -18.80
N LYS A 201 16.64 3.92 -18.55
CA LYS A 201 16.58 5.04 -19.45
C LYS A 201 18.04 5.27 -19.74
N ASP A 202 18.39 5.21 -21.02
CA ASP A 202 19.77 5.38 -21.45
C ASP A 202 20.33 6.56 -20.68
N SER A 203 21.51 6.39 -20.07
CA SER A 203 22.08 7.44 -19.21
C SER A 203 22.23 8.76 -19.97
N ASN A 204 22.22 8.70 -21.31
CA ASN A 204 22.28 9.82 -22.23
C ASN A 204 20.91 10.38 -22.67
N ALA A 205 19.78 9.74 -22.32
CA ALA A 205 18.47 10.20 -22.73
C ALA A 205 18.07 11.45 -21.94
N PRO A 206 17.63 12.53 -22.61
CA PRO A 206 17.36 13.82 -22.00
C PRO A 206 16.24 13.71 -20.97
N LYS A 207 16.31 14.54 -19.93
CA LYS A 207 15.28 14.59 -18.88
C LYS A 207 13.96 15.03 -19.51
N ARG A 208 12.85 14.44 -19.03
CA ARG A 208 11.52 14.74 -19.57
C ARG A 208 11.19 16.22 -19.37
N ALA A 209 10.34 16.74 -20.26
CA ALA A 209 9.84 18.09 -20.10
C ALA A 209 9.18 18.30 -18.72
N MET A 210 9.54 19.37 -18.04
CA MET A 210 8.90 19.82 -16.81
C MET A 210 7.55 20.46 -17.13
N THR A 211 6.56 20.15 -16.32
CA THR A 211 5.23 20.76 -16.41
C THR A 211 5.21 22.13 -15.70
N SER A 212 4.19 22.93 -15.96
CA SER A 212 4.03 24.26 -15.34
C SER A 212 4.06 24.19 -13.80
N PHE A 213 3.34 23.22 -13.24
CA PHE A 213 3.40 22.94 -11.80
C PHE A 213 4.81 22.58 -11.30
N MET A 214 5.65 21.89 -12.08
CA MET A 214 6.99 21.53 -11.64
C MET A 214 7.89 22.77 -11.55
N PHE A 215 7.79 23.68 -12.51
CA PHE A 215 8.46 24.98 -12.43
C PHE A 215 8.02 25.77 -11.21
N PHE A 216 6.70 25.90 -11.01
CA PHE A 216 6.16 26.56 -9.83
C PHE A 216 6.64 25.90 -8.54
N SER A 217 6.56 24.57 -8.44
CA SER A 217 6.98 23.84 -7.24
C SER A 217 8.47 24.00 -6.94
N SER A 218 9.29 24.20 -7.98
CA SER A 218 10.72 24.47 -7.83
C SER A 218 10.95 25.87 -7.26
N ASP A 219 10.26 26.89 -7.79
CA ASP A 219 10.33 28.27 -7.28
C ASP A 219 9.78 28.37 -5.86
N PHE A 220 8.64 27.73 -5.60
CA PHE A 220 8.04 27.62 -4.28
C PHE A 220 8.99 26.95 -3.28
N ARG A 221 9.66 25.86 -3.69
CA ARG A 221 10.65 25.18 -2.84
C ARG A 221 11.85 26.06 -2.51
N SER A 222 12.30 26.88 -3.46
CA SER A 222 13.40 27.83 -3.22
C SER A 222 13.00 28.90 -2.20
N LYS A 223 11.74 29.38 -2.28
CA LYS A 223 11.18 30.38 -1.35
C LYS A 223 10.86 29.80 0.03
N HIS A 224 10.56 28.51 0.11
CA HIS A 224 10.15 27.80 1.33
C HIS A 224 11.10 26.64 1.67
N SER A 225 12.40 26.94 1.70
CA SER A 225 13.46 25.95 2.00
C SER A 225 13.52 25.53 3.48
N ASP A 226 12.89 26.30 4.35
CA ASP A 226 12.72 26.09 5.79
C ASP A 226 11.70 24.98 6.10
N LEU A 227 10.74 24.75 5.19
CA LEU A 227 9.70 23.74 5.36
C LEU A 227 10.20 22.33 5.05
N SER A 228 9.68 21.33 5.78
CA SER A 228 9.93 19.94 5.44
C SER A 228 9.37 19.62 4.05
N ILE A 229 10.00 18.70 3.31
CA ILE A 229 9.59 18.33 1.95
C ILE A 229 8.09 17.98 1.86
N VAL A 230 7.55 17.35 2.91
CA VAL A 230 6.14 16.93 2.96
C VAL A 230 5.21 18.12 3.12
N GLU A 231 5.54 19.07 3.99
CA GLU A 231 4.74 20.29 4.22
C GLU A 231 4.83 21.22 3.02
N MET A 232 6.04 21.44 2.51
CA MET A 232 6.30 22.21 1.29
C MET A 232 5.52 21.66 0.10
N SER A 233 5.48 20.33 -0.10
CA SER A 233 4.69 19.74 -1.19
C SER A 233 3.19 19.99 -1.04
N LYS A 234 2.66 20.02 0.19
CA LYS A 234 1.25 20.36 0.43
C LYS A 234 0.97 21.83 0.20
N ALA A 235 1.84 22.70 0.72
CA ALA A 235 1.74 24.14 0.56
C ALA A 235 1.85 24.55 -0.91
N ALA A 236 2.79 23.97 -1.66
CA ALA A 236 2.90 24.17 -3.12
C ALA A 236 1.62 23.72 -3.86
N GLY A 237 1.05 22.58 -3.46
CA GLY A 237 -0.21 22.11 -4.06
C GLY A 237 -1.41 23.01 -3.79
N ALA A 238 -1.44 23.66 -2.61
CA ALA A 238 -2.47 24.64 -2.26
C ALA A 238 -2.26 25.97 -2.99
N ALA A 239 -1.05 26.53 -2.90
CA ALA A 239 -0.66 27.78 -3.55
C ALA A 239 -0.85 27.71 -5.08
N TRP A 240 -0.56 26.57 -5.70
CA TRP A 240 -0.81 26.39 -7.14
C TRP A 240 -2.28 26.51 -7.52
N LYS A 241 -3.20 26.08 -6.65
CA LYS A 241 -4.65 26.19 -6.90
C LYS A 241 -5.15 27.62 -6.73
N GLU A 242 -4.57 28.34 -5.78
CA GLU A 242 -4.89 29.74 -5.47
C GLU A 242 -4.25 30.73 -6.44
N LEU A 243 -3.18 30.33 -7.12
CA LEU A 243 -2.50 31.11 -8.15
C LEU A 243 -3.48 31.62 -9.22
N GLY A 244 -3.43 32.92 -9.49
CA GLY A 244 -4.25 33.57 -10.52
C GLY A 244 -3.90 33.07 -11.94
N PRO A 245 -4.81 33.26 -12.91
CA PRO A 245 -4.59 32.83 -14.30
C PRO A 245 -3.34 33.47 -14.92
N GLU A 246 -3.03 34.72 -14.58
CA GLU A 246 -1.86 35.45 -15.11
C GLU A 246 -0.53 34.85 -14.62
N GLU A 247 -0.39 34.58 -13.32
CA GLU A 247 0.83 33.95 -12.78
C GLU A 247 0.98 32.52 -13.28
N ARG A 248 -0.12 31.77 -13.35
CA ARG A 248 -0.11 30.40 -13.89
C ARG A 248 0.36 30.41 -15.35
N LYS A 249 -0.05 31.39 -16.14
CA LYS A 249 0.33 31.53 -17.56
C LYS A 249 1.85 31.69 -17.73
N VAL A 250 2.53 32.40 -16.83
CA VAL A 250 4.01 32.50 -16.85
C VAL A 250 4.66 31.12 -16.73
N TYR A 251 4.15 30.27 -15.83
CA TYR A 251 4.64 28.90 -15.68
C TYR A 251 4.21 27.96 -16.81
N GLU A 252 3.05 28.20 -17.44
CA GLU A 252 2.62 27.49 -18.64
C GLU A 252 3.52 27.79 -19.83
N GLU A 253 3.87 29.05 -20.07
CA GLU A 253 4.81 29.44 -21.12
C GLU A 253 6.21 28.83 -20.89
N MET A 254 6.69 28.82 -19.64
CA MET A 254 7.93 28.11 -19.29
C MET A 254 7.84 26.61 -19.60
N ALA A 255 6.72 25.97 -19.29
CA ALA A 255 6.49 24.56 -19.59
C ALA A 255 6.42 24.27 -21.10
N GLU A 256 5.88 25.19 -21.90
CA GLU A 256 5.87 25.07 -23.35
C GLU A 256 7.28 25.18 -23.95
N LYS A 257 8.08 26.15 -23.52
CA LYS A 257 9.49 26.26 -23.91
C LYS A 257 10.29 25.01 -23.52
N ASP A 258 10.01 24.46 -22.35
CA ASP A 258 10.65 23.24 -21.85
C ASP A 258 10.24 21.99 -22.66
N LYS A 259 8.97 21.93 -23.08
CA LYS A 259 8.46 20.92 -24.00
C LYS A 259 9.16 20.99 -25.36
N GLU A 260 9.45 22.19 -25.87
CA GLU A 260 10.25 22.34 -27.09
C GLU A 260 11.70 21.89 -26.91
N ARG A 261 12.35 22.27 -25.81
CA ARG A 261 13.70 21.80 -25.48
C ARG A 261 13.73 20.27 -25.48
N TYR A 262 12.80 19.63 -24.77
CA TYR A 262 12.75 18.17 -24.72
C TYR A 262 12.53 17.54 -26.09
N LYS A 263 11.68 18.12 -26.96
CA LYS A 263 11.50 17.65 -28.34
C LYS A 263 12.80 17.76 -29.15
N ARG A 264 13.54 18.88 -29.04
CA ARG A 264 14.82 19.08 -29.73
C ARG A 264 15.88 18.09 -29.24
N GLU A 265 16.03 17.93 -27.92
CA GLU A 265 16.98 16.99 -27.33
C GLU A 265 16.64 15.53 -27.68
N MET A 266 15.35 15.18 -27.69
CA MET A 266 14.92 13.84 -28.11
C MET A 266 15.14 13.58 -29.60
N ALA A 267 15.10 14.60 -30.45
CA ALA A 267 15.39 14.47 -31.88
C ALA A 267 16.90 14.40 -32.18
N ALA A 268 17.72 15.03 -31.33
CA ALA A 268 19.18 15.01 -31.43
C ALA A 268 19.82 13.73 -30.86
N LEU A 269 19.05 12.89 -30.14
CA LEU A 269 19.52 11.60 -29.68
C LEU A 269 19.90 10.72 -30.89
N PRO A 270 21.16 10.25 -30.99
CA PRO A 270 21.54 9.29 -32.01
C PRO A 270 20.72 8.00 -31.81
N LYS A 271 20.08 7.56 -32.89
CA LYS A 271 19.30 6.31 -32.93
C LYS A 271 20.21 5.09 -32.93
#